data_AF-A0A521UYL1-F1
#
_entry.id   AF-A0A521UYL1-F1
#
_cell.length_a   1.000
_cell.length_b   1.000
_cell.length_c   1.000
_cell.angle_alpha   90.00
_cell.angle_beta   90.00
_cell.angle_gamma   90.00
#
_symmetry.space_group_name_H-M   'P 1'
#
loop_
_entity.id
_entity.type
_entity.pdbx_description
1 polymer ?
#
loop_
_entity_poly.entity_id
_entity_poly.type
_entity_poly.pdbx_seq_one_letter_code
_entity_poly.pdbx_strand_id
1 'polypeptide(L)'
;MFEFAHEQKVCTVGNVRVGGRPGENPTVLIGSMFFRGHKIVSDPDKGIFDKKKAKDLLDREEELSAQTGNPRIIDVIGDTGEALINYVEWVAANT
;
A
#
# COMPACT_ATOMS: atom_id res chain seq x y z
N MET A 1 18.43 -22.24 -2.22
CA MET A 1 17.42 -21.39 -1.56
C MET A 1 17.97 -21.03 -0.19
N PHE A 2 17.95 -19.76 0.19
CA PHE A 2 18.51 -19.34 1.48
C PHE A 2 17.61 -19.84 2.60
N GLU A 3 18.18 -20.51 3.61
CA GLU A 3 17.46 -20.91 4.82
C GLU A 3 18.04 -20.17 6.01
N PHE A 4 17.17 -19.56 6.80
CA PHE A 4 17.54 -18.92 8.05
C PHE A 4 17.49 -19.94 9.18
N ALA A 5 18.48 -19.91 10.08
CA ALA A 5 18.53 -20.80 11.24
C ALA A 5 17.41 -20.54 12.26
N HIS A 6 16.93 -19.29 12.31
CA HIS A 6 15.83 -18.91 13.21
C HIS A 6 14.48 -19.19 12.57
N GLU A 7 13.50 -19.57 13.40
CA GLU A 7 12.12 -19.74 12.94
C GLU A 7 11.56 -18.41 12.41
N GLN A 8 11.03 -18.43 11.19
CA GLN A 8 10.47 -17.24 10.55
C GLN A 8 9.02 -17.08 10.99
N LYS A 9 8.67 -15.87 11.43
CA LYS A 9 7.29 -15.53 11.78
C LYS A 9 6.51 -15.21 10.50
N VAL A 10 5.25 -15.62 10.48
CA VAL A 10 4.27 -15.17 9.49
C VAL A 10 3.18 -14.40 10.22
N CYS A 11 2.89 -13.19 9.76
CA CYS A 11 1.74 -12.41 10.22
C CYS A 11 0.74 -12.22 9.09
N THR A 12 -0.53 -12.06 9.48
CA THR A 12 -1.62 -11.72 8.56
C THR A 12 -2.06 -10.29 8.84
N VAL A 13 -2.00 -9.44 7.84
CA VAL A 13 -2.45 -8.05 7.87
C VAL A 13 -3.61 -7.92 6.88
N GLY A 14 -4.83 -7.78 7.38
CA GLY A 14 -6.03 -7.91 6.53
C GLY A 14 -6.09 -9.30 5.90
N ASN A 15 -5.99 -9.37 4.57
CA ASN A 15 -5.93 -10.60 3.78
C ASN A 15 -4.50 -10.95 3.30
N VAL A 16 -3.48 -10.16 3.66
CA VAL A 16 -2.09 -10.35 3.20
C VAL A 16 -1.27 -11.10 4.24
N ARG A 17 -0.57 -12.17 3.81
CA ARG A 17 0.41 -12.88 4.64
C ARG A 17 1.82 -12.32 4.38
N VAL A 18 2.54 -11.98 5.44
CA VAL A 18 3.90 -11.42 5.37
C VAL A 18 4.85 -12.28 6.20
N GLY A 19 6.04 -12.56 5.66
CA GLY A 19 7.09 -13.33 6.32
C GLY A 19 7.17 -14.78 5.84
N GLY A 20 7.74 -15.65 6.67
CA GLY A 20 8.01 -17.04 6.31
C GLY A 20 9.38 -17.25 5.69
N ARG A 21 9.65 -18.46 5.22
CA ARG A 21 10.95 -18.81 4.60
C ARG A 21 11.04 -18.25 3.17
N PRO A 22 12.25 -17.99 2.64
CA PRO A 22 12.41 -17.64 1.24
C PRO A 22 11.74 -18.67 0.32
N GLY A 23 10.80 -18.22 -0.52
CA GLY A 23 10.01 -19.09 -1.40
C GLY A 23 8.69 -19.60 -0.83
N GLU A 24 8.38 -19.36 0.45
CA GLU A 24 7.11 -19.76 1.07
C GLU A 24 5.95 -18.83 0.68
N ASN A 25 6.17 -17.52 0.77
CA ASN A 25 5.21 -16.49 0.37
C ASN A 25 5.86 -15.56 -0.67
N PRO A 26 5.09 -15.03 -1.64
CA PRO A 26 5.60 -14.00 -2.54
C PRO A 26 6.00 -12.74 -1.77
N THR A 27 6.92 -11.96 -2.33
CA THR A 27 7.29 -10.66 -1.75
C THR A 27 6.07 -9.73 -1.74
N VAL A 28 5.76 -9.15 -0.59
CA VAL A 28 4.75 -8.10 -0.48
C VAL A 28 5.37 -6.78 -0.93
N LEU A 29 4.68 -6.07 -1.82
CA LEU A 29 5.09 -4.76 -2.30
C LEU A 29 4.23 -3.68 -1.62
N ILE A 30 4.88 -2.59 -1.21
CA ILE A 30 4.23 -1.50 -0.48
C ILE A 30 4.36 -0.21 -1.30
N GLY A 31 3.25 0.24 -1.87
CA GLY A 31 3.20 1.44 -2.71
C GLY A 31 2.80 2.67 -1.92
N SER A 32 3.66 3.69 -1.89
CA SER A 32 3.36 4.96 -1.21
C SER A 32 2.40 5.83 -2.00
N MET A 33 1.40 6.40 -1.32
CA MET A 33 0.48 7.39 -1.86
C MET A 33 0.47 8.66 -1.00
N PHE A 34 0.10 9.77 -1.64
CA PHE A 34 0.01 11.12 -1.04
C PHE A 34 1.29 11.69 -0.37
N PHE A 35 2.46 11.10 -0.62
CA PHE A 35 3.75 11.63 -0.18
C PHE A 35 3.99 13.08 -0.62
N ARG A 36 4.87 13.79 0.09
CA ARG A 36 5.24 15.16 -0.23
C ARG A 36 5.68 15.31 -1.71
N GLY A 37 5.02 16.22 -2.42
CA GLY A 37 5.28 16.49 -3.84
C GLY A 37 4.55 15.54 -4.80
N HIS A 38 3.69 14.65 -4.30
CA HIS A 38 2.86 13.80 -5.15
C HIS A 38 1.87 14.66 -5.96
N LYS A 39 2.02 14.67 -7.28
CA LYS A 39 1.29 15.53 -8.23
C LYS A 39 -0.23 15.37 -8.23
N ILE A 40 -0.78 14.35 -7.58
CA ILE A 40 -2.23 14.17 -7.45
C ILE A 40 -2.82 14.94 -6.27
N VAL A 41 -1.98 15.44 -5.35
CA VAL A 41 -2.39 16.21 -4.17
C VAL A 41 -2.35 17.69 -4.50
N SER A 42 -3.47 18.39 -4.30
CA SER A 42 -3.58 19.84 -4.51
C SER A 42 -3.45 20.64 -3.22
N ASP A 43 -3.87 20.06 -2.09
CA ASP A 43 -3.70 20.64 -0.75
C ASP A 43 -3.24 19.54 0.22
N PRO A 44 -1.93 19.49 0.56
CA PRO A 44 -1.37 18.46 1.43
C PRO A 44 -1.72 18.66 2.91
N ASP A 45 -2.13 19.86 3.32
CA ASP A 45 -2.49 20.15 4.71
C ASP A 45 -3.92 19.71 5.01
N LYS A 46 -4.83 19.85 4.04
CA LYS A 46 -6.24 19.45 4.15
C LYS A 46 -6.55 18.07 3.58
N GLY A 47 -5.61 17.43 2.90
CA GLY A 47 -5.86 16.15 2.25
C GLY A 47 -6.75 16.26 1.02
N ILE A 48 -6.60 17.31 0.21
CA ILE A 48 -7.35 17.45 -1.06
C ILE A 48 -6.51 16.92 -2.20
N PHE A 49 -7.08 16.00 -2.98
CA PHE A 49 -6.41 15.31 -4.07
C PHE A 49 -7.37 14.93 -5.20
N ASP A 50 -6.80 14.61 -6.36
CA ASP A 50 -7.49 14.10 -7.54
C ASP A 50 -7.87 12.63 -7.33
N LYS A 51 -9.11 12.39 -6.90
CA LYS A 51 -9.66 11.06 -6.64
C LYS A 51 -9.60 10.14 -7.86
N LYS A 52 -9.76 10.68 -9.07
CA LYS A 52 -9.70 9.87 -10.29
C LYS A 52 -8.29 9.35 -10.50
N LYS A 53 -7.28 10.22 -10.43
CA LYS A 53 -5.88 9.79 -10.57
C LYS A 53 -5.44 8.85 -9.45
N ALA A 54 -5.91 9.10 -8.22
CA ALA A 54 -5.66 8.19 -7.10
C ALA A 54 -6.24 6.79 -7.37
N LYS A 55 -7.47 6.70 -7.89
CA LYS A 55 -8.12 5.43 -8.24
C LYS A 55 -7.41 4.73 -9.40
N ASP A 56 -7.03 5.48 -10.44
CA ASP A 56 -6.28 4.95 -11.58
C ASP A 56 -4.94 4.31 -11.12
N LEU A 57 -4.26 4.89 -10.12
CA LEU A 57 -3.05 4.31 -9.52
C LEU A 57 -3.34 3.04 -8.71
N LEU A 58 -4.38 3.05 -7.88
CA LEU A 58 -4.78 1.88 -7.09
C LEU A 58 -5.20 0.71 -7.98
N ASP A 59 -5.93 0.97 -9.06
CA ASP A 59 -6.40 -0.06 -9.99
C ASP A 59 -5.23 -0.66 -10.78
N ARG A 60 -4.29 0.20 -11.19
CA ARG A 60 -3.09 -0.27 -11.88
C ARG A 60 -2.23 -1.16 -10.97
N GLU A 61 -2.12 -0.81 -9.70
CA GLU A 61 -1.36 -1.59 -8.73
C GLU A 61 -2.07 -2.91 -8.37
N GLU A 62 -3.41 -2.92 -8.32
CA GLU A 62 -4.21 -4.15 -8.23
C GLU A 62 -3.97 -5.09 -9.40
N GLU A 63 -4.01 -4.54 -10.62
CA GLU A 63 -3.82 -5.30 -11.85
C GLU A 63 -2.44 -5.95 -11.88
N LEU A 64 -1.40 -5.21 -11.47
CA LEU A 64 -0.03 -5.73 -11.37
C LEU A 64 0.11 -6.78 -10.29
N SER A 65 -0.54 -6.60 -9.13
CA SER A 65 -0.57 -7.60 -8.05
C SER A 65 -1.19 -8.91 -8.56
N ALA A 66 -2.32 -8.83 -9.27
CA ALA A 66 -2.98 -10.00 -9.85
C ALA A 66 -2.12 -10.70 -10.92
N GLN A 67 -1.39 -9.93 -11.73
CA GLN A 67 -0.53 -10.48 -12.80
C GLN A 67 0.74 -11.16 -12.25
N THR A 68 1.32 -10.60 -11.20
CA THR A 68 2.63 -11.04 -10.66
C THR A 68 2.49 -12.02 -9.49
N GLY A 69 1.34 -12.02 -8.81
CA GLY A 69 1.12 -12.76 -7.58
C GLY A 69 1.74 -12.11 -6.34
N ASN A 70 2.35 -10.93 -6.47
CA ASN A 70 2.88 -10.16 -5.33
C ASN A 70 1.72 -9.49 -4.58
N PRO A 71 1.49 -9.78 -3.28
CA PRO A 71 0.48 -9.08 -2.49
C PRO A 71 0.83 -7.61 -2.32
N ARG A 72 -0.20 -6.81 -2.06
CA ARG A 72 -0.13 -5.35 -1.97
C ARG A 72 -0.52 -4.80 -0.60
N ILE A 73 0.20 -3.81 -0.13
CA ILE A 73 -0.18 -2.96 1.00
C ILE A 73 0.02 -1.51 0.56
N ILE A 74 -0.94 -0.63 0.87
CA ILE A 74 -0.83 0.80 0.53
C ILE A 74 -0.19 1.54 1.70
N ASP A 75 0.89 2.27 1.43
CA ASP A 75 1.51 3.18 2.39
C ASP A 75 0.87 4.57 2.21
N VAL A 76 -0.04 4.92 3.12
CA VAL A 76 -0.78 6.19 3.10
C VAL A 76 -0.02 7.22 3.93
N ILE A 77 0.56 8.22 3.26
CA ILE A 77 1.36 9.27 3.90
C ILE A 77 0.54 10.55 4.01
N GLY A 78 0.60 11.24 5.15
CA GLY A 78 0.00 12.57 5.32
C GLY A 78 0.89 13.46 6.19
N ASP A 79 1.03 14.72 5.79
CA ASP A 79 1.85 15.72 6.52
C ASP A 79 1.10 16.26 7.77
N THR A 80 -0.23 16.11 7.81
CA THR A 80 -1.09 16.52 8.94
C THR A 80 -2.07 15.40 9.34
N GLY A 81 -2.62 15.49 10.55
CA GLY A 81 -3.65 14.55 11.01
C GLY A 81 -4.95 14.62 10.19
N GLU A 82 -5.37 15.83 9.81
CA GLU A 82 -6.56 16.04 8.97
C GLU A 82 -6.38 15.40 7.59
N ALA A 83 -5.25 15.66 6.94
CA ALA A 83 -4.95 15.07 5.64
C ALA A 83 -4.89 13.55 5.70
N LEU A 84 -4.20 12.99 6.71
CA LEU A 84 -4.07 11.54 6.86
C LEU A 84 -5.42 10.85 7.08
N ILE A 85 -6.31 11.43 7.89
CA ILE A 85 -7.67 10.91 8.08
C ILE A 85 -8.41 10.88 6.73
N ASN A 86 -8.41 12.00 6.00
CA ASN A 86 -9.08 12.10 4.69
C ASN A 86 -8.53 11.09 3.68
N TYR A 87 -7.22 10.87 3.66
CA TYR A 87 -6.57 9.91 2.78
C TYR A 87 -6.90 8.46 3.15
N VAL A 88 -6.78 8.09 4.43
CA VAL A 88 -7.02 6.71 4.90
C VAL A 88 -8.48 6.33 4.72
N GLU A 89 -9.43 7.20 5.07
CA GLU A 89 -10.86 6.95 4.86
C GLU A 89 -11.18 6.70 3.39
N TRP A 90 -10.60 7.51 2.50
CA TRP A 90 -10.82 7.33 1.07
C TRP A 90 -10.16 6.06 0.53
N VAL A 91 -8.92 5.76 0.90
CA VAL A 91 -8.24 4.52 0.47
C VAL A 91 -9.01 3.30 0.96
N ALA A 92 -9.39 3.24 2.24
CA ALA A 92 -10.13 2.12 2.81
C ALA A 92 -11.50 1.87 2.14
N ALA A 93 -12.13 2.91 1.59
CA ALA A 93 -13.39 2.78 0.86
C ALA A 93 -13.21 2.40 -0.63
N ASN A 94 -11.99 2.41 -1.16
CA ASN A 94 -11.68 2.23 -2.58
C ASN A 94 -10.66 1.11 -2.87
N THR A 95 -10.35 0.27 -1.88
CA THR A 95 -9.48 -0.92 -1.99
C THR A 95 -10.13 -2.13 -1.35
#